data_AF-A0A504J7W7-F1
#
_entry.id   AF-A0A504J7W7-F1
#
_cell.length_a   1.000
_cell.length_b   1.000
_cell.length_c   1.000
_cell.angle_alpha   90.00
_cell.angle_beta   90.00
_cell.angle_gamma   90.00
#
_symmetry.space_group_name_H-M   'P 1'
#
loop_
_entity.id
_entity.type
_entity.pdbx_description
1 polymer ?
#
loop_
_entity_poly.entity_id
_entity_poly.type
_entity_poly.pdbx_seq_one_letter_code
_entity_poly.pdbx_strand_id
1 'polypeptide(L)'
;MILTVQFDRFKEKLFFLTFILLVMFMSVGCDNLEDRTKYLTGSDVIIWQDNSSFHIKDNEDMTGRINLSQGQLSITVWGFPPKSTINIGTETGIVNAEGYASIETMVDEFYGVISTKNLNSPKLDDLFFYIKTQKEEDIKVKLPATSVYGIDKYLAQIVNGPILFEGEEPKESSIQSIYCHLGISSNSIFGNAPTLKDIDAIAVLEQKRSTINRVCDGYVDKAGKNNTLIIFLNEITIKVFNRRTGKLITSKRFESFDDCPSSYFAMNSNDNKRDSSIPKKEISRWLNSLRK
;
A
#
# COMPACT_ATOMS: atom_id res chain seq x y z
N MET A 1 58.84 48.92 24.46
CA MET A 1 58.42 47.96 25.52
C MET A 1 57.12 48.49 26.10
N ILE A 2 56.15 47.63 26.42
CA ILE A 2 54.73 47.94 26.76
C ILE A 2 53.81 48.05 25.53
N LEU A 3 53.52 46.91 24.87
CA LEU A 3 52.34 46.74 24.01
C LEU A 3 52.15 45.24 23.69
N THR A 4 52.10 44.39 24.72
CA THR A 4 51.91 42.94 24.52
C THR A 4 51.09 42.23 25.59
N VAL A 5 50.48 42.95 26.54
CA VAL A 5 49.77 42.33 27.69
C VAL A 5 48.25 42.52 27.65
N GLN A 6 47.70 43.28 26.69
CA GLN A 6 46.26 43.58 26.65
C GLN A 6 45.43 42.65 25.74
N PHE A 7 46.04 41.81 24.90
CA PHE A 7 45.30 41.00 23.92
C PHE A 7 44.83 39.63 24.42
N ASP A 8 45.43 39.06 25.48
CA ASP A 8 45.04 37.72 25.96
C ASP A 8 43.77 37.73 26.82
N ARG A 9 43.51 38.79 27.59
CA ARG A 9 42.29 38.86 28.43
C ARG A 9 40.99 39.04 27.65
N PHE A 10 41.07 39.40 26.36
CA PHE A 10 39.87 39.56 25.52
C PHE A 10 39.44 38.24 24.88
N LYS A 11 40.37 37.34 24.57
CA LYS A 11 40.06 36.01 24.01
C LYS A 11 39.43 35.08 25.04
N GLU A 12 39.89 35.09 26.29
CA GLU A 12 39.29 34.25 27.34
C GLU A 12 37.84 34.64 27.65
N LYS A 13 37.53 35.95 27.66
CA LYS A 13 36.15 36.41 27.89
C LYS A 13 35.22 36.11 26.73
N LEU A 14 35.71 36.17 25.49
CA LEU A 14 34.91 35.82 24.30
C LEU A 14 34.65 34.30 24.25
N PHE A 15 35.64 33.47 24.61
CA PHE A 15 35.47 32.01 24.69
C PHE A 15 34.48 31.62 25.80
N PHE A 16 34.55 32.27 26.96
CA PHE A 16 33.61 32.03 28.06
C PHE A 16 32.18 32.46 27.72
N LEU A 17 31.98 33.61 27.05
CA LEU A 17 30.65 34.05 26.63
C LEU A 17 30.05 33.12 25.56
N THR A 18 30.87 32.63 24.62
CA THR A 18 30.41 31.73 23.56
C THR A 18 30.09 30.34 24.12
N PHE A 19 30.85 29.86 25.12
CA PHE A 19 30.57 28.59 25.79
C PHE A 19 29.34 28.67 26.69
N ILE A 20 29.11 29.79 27.40
CA ILE A 20 27.88 30.01 28.17
C ILE A 20 26.65 30.14 27.24
N LEU A 21 26.78 30.80 26.08
CA LEU A 21 25.72 30.84 25.08
C LEU A 21 25.41 29.43 24.54
N LEU A 22 26.44 28.61 24.27
CA LEU A 22 26.29 27.24 23.78
C LEU A 22 25.65 26.31 24.82
N VAL A 23 25.96 26.48 26.11
CA VAL A 23 25.35 25.72 27.21
C VAL A 23 23.93 26.19 27.49
N MET A 24 23.61 27.49 27.33
CA MET A 24 22.22 27.97 27.41
C MET A 24 21.34 27.49 26.25
N PHE A 25 21.91 27.18 25.08
CA PHE A 25 21.19 26.52 23.98
C PHE A 25 21.10 25.00 24.12
N MET A 26 21.82 24.38 25.05
CA MET A 26 21.61 22.97 25.42
C MET A 26 20.65 22.80 26.62
N SER A 27 20.20 23.90 27.22
CA SER A 27 19.04 23.93 28.12
C SER A 27 17.74 24.32 27.41
N VAL A 28 17.67 24.18 26.08
CA VAL A 28 16.38 24.09 25.38
C VAL A 28 15.68 22.88 26.01
N GLY A 29 14.60 23.16 26.73
CA GLY A 29 14.09 22.35 27.82
C GLY A 29 14.06 20.86 27.51
N CYS A 30 14.49 20.05 28.48
CA CYS A 30 13.86 18.76 28.66
C CYS A 30 12.37 19.05 28.91
N ASP A 31 11.62 19.22 27.83
CA ASP A 31 10.18 19.36 27.91
C ASP A 31 9.67 18.16 28.68
N ASN A 32 8.97 18.43 29.78
CA ASN A 32 8.37 17.38 30.56
C ASN A 32 7.28 16.73 29.71
N LEU A 33 7.62 15.64 29.02
CA LEU A 33 6.70 14.93 28.13
C LEU A 33 5.45 14.45 28.88
N GLU A 34 5.54 14.20 30.20
CA GLU A 34 4.38 13.83 31.02
C GLU A 34 3.31 14.94 31.05
N ASP A 35 3.73 16.21 31.08
CA ASP A 35 2.82 17.37 31.12
C ASP A 35 2.07 17.58 29.81
N ARG A 36 2.51 16.92 28.72
CA ARG A 36 1.84 16.99 27.41
C ARG A 36 0.51 16.23 27.38
N THR A 37 0.19 15.45 28.43
CA THR A 37 -1.12 14.80 28.59
C THR A 37 -2.27 15.80 28.51
N LYS A 38 -2.09 17.03 28.98
CA LYS A 38 -3.11 18.10 28.96
C LYS A 38 -3.59 18.48 27.55
N TYR A 39 -2.79 18.19 26.52
CA TYR A 39 -3.16 18.48 25.13
C TYR A 39 -3.99 17.34 24.51
N LEU A 40 -3.97 16.14 25.09
CA LEU A 40 -4.68 14.96 24.59
C LEU A 40 -6.11 14.91 25.17
N THR A 41 -6.92 15.92 24.85
CA THR A 41 -8.30 16.04 25.36
C THR A 41 -9.31 16.15 24.21
N GLY A 42 -10.33 15.29 24.22
CA GLY A 42 -11.42 15.28 23.23
C GLY A 42 -11.09 14.62 21.88
N SER A 43 -12.13 14.40 21.07
CA SER A 43 -12.05 13.72 19.75
C SER A 43 -11.39 14.56 18.66
N ASP A 44 -11.32 15.87 18.86
CA ASP A 44 -11.00 16.87 17.82
C ASP A 44 -9.53 17.32 17.91
N VAL A 45 -8.75 16.61 18.73
CA VAL A 45 -7.38 16.97 19.07
C VAL A 45 -6.40 16.74 17.92
N ILE A 46 -6.75 15.91 16.94
CA ILE A 46 -5.88 15.57 15.82
C ILE A 46 -6.11 16.52 14.65
N ILE A 47 -5.05 17.20 14.22
CA ILE A 47 -5.03 18.04 13.02
C ILE A 47 -4.22 17.35 11.94
N TRP A 48 -4.91 16.84 10.91
CA TRP A 48 -4.28 16.24 9.74
C TRP A 48 -3.63 17.31 8.86
N GLN A 49 -2.34 17.12 8.56
CA GLN A 49 -1.60 17.96 7.61
C GLN A 49 -1.76 17.45 6.18
N ASP A 50 -1.79 16.13 6.02
CA ASP A 50 -2.08 15.43 4.78
C ASP A 50 -2.74 14.06 5.08
N ASN A 51 -2.83 13.16 4.10
CA ASN A 51 -3.45 11.83 4.27
C ASN A 51 -2.57 10.84 5.06
N SER A 52 -1.41 11.27 5.54
CA SER A 52 -0.41 10.44 6.20
C SER A 52 0.19 11.06 7.45
N SER A 53 0.08 12.37 7.68
CA SER A 53 0.76 13.07 8.77
C SER A 53 -0.22 13.94 9.56
N PHE A 54 -0.05 14.00 10.88
CA PHE A 54 -0.87 14.81 11.78
C PHE A 54 -0.06 15.39 12.94
N HIS A 55 -0.63 16.39 13.61
CA HIS A 55 -0.15 16.90 14.89
C HIS A 55 -1.31 17.06 15.89
N ILE A 56 -0.98 17.24 17.16
CA ILE A 56 -1.93 17.53 18.24
C ILE A 56 -2.23 19.02 18.27
N LYS A 57 -3.52 19.36 18.35
CA LYS A 57 -4.00 20.72 18.49
C LYS A 57 -3.34 21.38 19.71
N ASP A 58 -2.86 22.60 19.52
CA ASP A 58 -2.15 23.39 20.54
C ASP A 58 -0.78 22.82 20.99
N ASN A 59 -0.25 21.79 20.31
CA ASN A 59 1.12 21.29 20.50
C ASN A 59 1.69 20.64 19.22
N GLU A 60 2.37 21.44 18.40
CA GLU A 60 2.96 20.99 17.12
C GLU A 60 4.13 20.00 17.28
N ASP A 61 4.74 19.91 18.47
CA ASP A 61 5.82 18.95 18.74
C ASP A 61 5.32 17.52 18.96
N MET A 62 4.01 17.36 19.15
CA MET A 62 3.34 16.07 19.23
C MET A 62 2.82 15.70 17.84
N THR A 63 3.54 14.85 17.14
CA THR A 63 3.25 14.50 15.74
C THR A 63 3.05 13.01 15.56
N GLY A 64 2.38 12.64 14.49
CA GLY A 64 2.29 11.25 14.08
C GLY A 64 2.21 11.09 12.58
N ARG A 65 2.54 9.88 12.15
CA ARG A 65 2.53 9.48 10.74
C ARG A 65 1.89 8.11 10.61
N ILE A 66 1.11 7.95 9.55
CA ILE A 66 0.52 6.69 9.13
C ILE A 66 1.07 6.29 7.76
N ASN A 67 1.26 4.99 7.56
CA ASN A 67 1.69 4.43 6.28
C ASN A 67 0.97 3.10 6.02
N LEU A 68 0.29 2.98 4.87
CA LEU A 68 -0.31 1.73 4.44
C LEU A 68 0.46 1.19 3.25
N SER A 69 1.12 0.05 3.44
CA SER A 69 1.88 -0.63 2.40
C SER A 69 1.61 -2.12 2.45
N GLN A 70 1.24 -2.71 1.33
CA GLN A 70 1.08 -4.17 1.17
C GLN A 70 0.15 -4.83 2.22
N GLY A 71 -0.91 -4.14 2.65
CA GLY A 71 -1.83 -4.65 3.68
C GLY A 71 -1.37 -4.43 5.11
N GLN A 72 -0.20 -3.83 5.33
CA GLN A 72 0.29 -3.46 6.65
C GLN A 72 0.10 -1.96 6.88
N LEU A 73 -0.63 -1.62 7.94
CA LEU A 73 -0.79 -0.25 8.42
C LEU A 73 0.16 0.00 9.58
N SER A 74 1.07 0.95 9.37
CA SER A 74 2.01 1.45 10.36
C SER A 74 1.50 2.79 10.90
N ILE A 75 1.54 2.96 12.22
CA ILE A 75 1.38 4.24 12.90
C ILE A 75 2.63 4.51 13.73
N THR A 76 3.24 5.67 13.54
CA THR A 76 4.37 6.15 14.33
C THR A 76 4.01 7.49 14.94
N VAL A 77 4.38 7.69 16.21
CA VAL A 77 4.13 8.94 16.95
C VAL A 77 5.40 9.43 17.63
N TRP A 78 5.52 10.76 17.77
CA TRP A 78 6.65 11.44 18.40
C TRP A 78 6.18 12.54 19.35
N GLY A 79 6.91 12.76 20.43
CA GLY A 79 6.63 13.81 21.42
C GLY A 79 5.46 13.51 22.35
N PHE A 80 4.93 12.27 22.36
CA PHE A 80 3.79 11.87 23.19
C PHE A 80 4.20 11.62 24.65
N PRO A 81 3.27 11.69 25.62
CA PRO A 81 3.58 11.39 27.01
C PRO A 81 4.02 9.92 27.17
N PRO A 82 5.12 9.64 27.90
CA PRO A 82 5.57 8.28 28.16
C PRO A 82 4.49 7.42 28.77
N LYS A 83 4.48 6.13 28.44
CA LYS A 83 3.49 5.12 28.87
C LYS A 83 2.07 5.33 28.35
N SER A 84 1.83 6.33 27.50
CA SER A 84 0.60 6.36 26.70
C SER A 84 0.57 5.14 25.78
N THR A 85 -0.62 4.66 25.44
CA THR A 85 -0.80 3.53 24.52
C THR A 85 -1.49 3.96 23.24
N ILE A 86 -1.03 3.42 22.12
CA ILE A 86 -1.64 3.58 20.80
C ILE A 86 -2.18 2.22 20.39
N ASN A 87 -3.49 2.12 20.15
CA ASN A 87 -4.15 0.87 19.76
C ASN A 87 -4.67 0.96 18.33
N ILE A 88 -4.43 -0.08 17.54
CA ILE A 88 -5.01 -0.21 16.20
C ILE A 88 -5.33 -1.69 15.92
N GLY A 89 -6.59 -1.98 15.60
CA GLY A 89 -7.07 -3.36 15.57
C GLY A 89 -6.83 -4.04 16.91
N THR A 90 -6.14 -5.18 16.90
CA THR A 90 -5.73 -5.94 18.09
C THR A 90 -4.36 -5.55 18.64
N GLU A 91 -3.62 -4.69 17.95
CA GLU A 91 -2.25 -4.35 18.30
C GLU A 91 -2.20 -3.16 19.26
N THR A 92 -1.23 -3.16 20.18
CA THR A 92 -1.00 -2.09 21.16
C THR A 92 0.47 -1.68 21.21
N GLY A 93 0.74 -0.41 20.93
CA GLY A 93 2.07 0.22 21.06
C GLY A 93 2.14 1.05 22.33
N ILE A 94 3.28 1.04 23.02
CA ILE A 94 3.50 1.83 24.24
C ILE A 94 4.55 2.91 23.94
N VAL A 95 4.22 4.16 24.26
CA VAL A 95 5.13 5.30 24.12
C VAL A 95 6.28 5.19 25.11
N ASN A 96 7.50 5.19 24.59
CA ASN A 96 8.73 5.06 25.38
C ASN A 96 9.07 6.37 26.14
N ALA A 97 10.20 6.38 26.84
CA ALA A 97 10.65 7.54 27.61
C ALA A 97 10.99 8.79 26.75
N GLU A 98 11.25 8.60 25.45
CA GLU A 98 11.57 9.67 24.50
C GLU A 98 10.30 10.22 23.81
N GLY A 99 9.12 9.73 24.19
CA GLY A 99 7.85 10.13 23.60
C GLY A 99 7.57 9.50 22.24
N TYR A 100 8.22 8.38 21.93
CA TYR A 100 8.10 7.67 20.67
C TYR A 100 7.35 6.33 20.83
N ALA A 101 6.48 6.03 19.87
CA ALA A 101 5.97 4.68 19.63
C ALA A 101 5.81 4.42 18.14
N SER A 102 5.98 3.16 17.74
CA SER A 102 5.61 2.68 16.42
C SER A 102 4.86 1.36 16.58
N ILE A 103 3.73 1.25 15.88
CA ILE A 103 2.88 0.08 15.87
C ILE A 103 2.53 -0.27 14.43
N GLU A 104 2.44 -1.56 14.15
CA GLU A 104 2.07 -2.07 12.84
C GLU A 104 0.98 -3.11 13.02
N THR A 105 -0.03 -3.10 12.15
CA THR A 105 -1.08 -4.12 12.12
C THR A 105 -1.42 -4.48 10.70
N MET A 106 -1.87 -5.71 10.49
CA MET A 106 -2.41 -6.15 9.21
C MET A 106 -3.84 -5.64 9.07
N VAL A 107 -4.15 -5.01 7.94
CA VAL A 107 -5.48 -4.48 7.63
C VAL A 107 -6.09 -5.09 6.38
N ASP A 108 -5.46 -6.13 5.84
CA ASP A 108 -5.92 -6.87 4.68
C ASP A 108 -7.24 -7.61 4.96
N GLU A 109 -7.51 -8.02 6.19
CA GLU A 109 -8.82 -8.55 6.60
C GLU A 109 -9.96 -7.52 6.41
N PHE A 110 -9.68 -6.22 6.53
CA PHE A 110 -10.65 -5.15 6.29
C PHE A 110 -10.84 -4.84 4.80
N TYR A 111 -10.05 -5.43 3.90
CA TYR A 111 -10.22 -5.20 2.45
C TYR A 111 -11.60 -5.63 1.95
N GLY A 112 -12.32 -6.47 2.70
CA GLY A 112 -13.67 -6.91 2.37
C GLY A 112 -14.66 -5.77 2.10
N VAL A 113 -14.47 -4.59 2.70
CA VAL A 113 -15.35 -3.42 2.50
C VAL A 113 -15.01 -2.58 1.27
N ILE A 114 -13.87 -2.83 0.62
CA ILE A 114 -13.42 -2.06 -0.54
C ILE A 114 -14.40 -2.23 -1.69
N SER A 115 -14.89 -1.11 -2.22
CA SER A 115 -15.81 -1.13 -3.36
C SER A 115 -15.12 -1.63 -4.63
N THR A 116 -15.77 -2.55 -5.33
CA THR A 116 -15.28 -3.06 -6.61
C THR A 116 -15.39 -2.05 -7.76
N LYS A 117 -16.18 -0.98 -7.58
CA LYS A 117 -16.28 0.10 -8.58
C LYS A 117 -14.97 0.88 -8.74
N ASN A 118 -14.13 0.89 -7.71
CA ASN A 118 -12.92 1.71 -7.62
C ASN A 118 -11.63 0.86 -7.52
N LEU A 119 -11.59 -0.36 -8.09
CA LEU A 119 -10.43 -1.27 -7.95
C LEU A 119 -9.12 -0.77 -8.55
N ASN A 120 -9.16 0.28 -9.38
CA ASN A 120 -7.95 0.92 -9.92
C ASN A 120 -7.42 2.06 -9.02
N SER A 121 -8.20 2.49 -8.03
CA SER A 121 -7.80 3.46 -7.01
C SER A 121 -8.52 3.14 -5.68
N PRO A 122 -8.33 1.93 -5.16
CA PRO A 122 -9.07 1.46 -4.01
C PRO A 122 -8.65 2.22 -2.76
N LYS A 123 -9.61 2.48 -1.88
CA LYS A 123 -9.37 3.15 -0.60
C LYS A 123 -10.01 2.36 0.52
N LEU A 124 -9.33 2.32 1.66
CA LEU A 124 -9.92 1.97 2.94
C LEU A 124 -10.35 3.26 3.63
N ASP A 125 -11.57 3.26 4.13
CA ASP A 125 -12.15 4.33 4.93
C ASP A 125 -12.65 3.72 6.25
N ASP A 126 -13.07 4.59 7.18
CA ASP A 126 -13.61 4.17 8.49
C ASP A 126 -12.66 3.30 9.32
N LEU A 127 -11.36 3.44 9.10
CA LEU A 127 -10.35 2.93 10.03
C LEU A 127 -10.19 3.89 11.20
N PHE A 128 -9.93 3.32 12.37
CA PHE A 128 -9.68 4.09 13.59
C PHE A 128 -8.46 3.56 14.34
N PHE A 129 -7.75 4.46 14.99
CA PHE A 129 -6.81 4.12 16.06
C PHE A 129 -7.21 4.84 17.34
N TYR A 130 -6.71 4.37 18.47
CA TYR A 130 -7.04 4.91 19.79
C TYR A 130 -5.79 5.34 20.50
N ILE A 131 -5.82 6.51 21.14
CA ILE A 131 -4.76 7.01 22.01
C ILE A 131 -5.30 6.97 23.43
N LYS A 132 -4.60 6.30 24.33
CA LYS A 132 -4.98 6.22 25.74
C LYS A 132 -3.85 6.71 26.62
N THR A 133 -4.20 7.59 27.55
CA THR A 133 -3.31 8.12 28.58
C THR A 133 -3.68 7.51 29.92
N GLN A 134 -2.89 7.76 30.97
CA GLN A 134 -3.17 7.20 32.30
C GLN A 134 -4.33 7.89 33.04
N LYS A 135 -4.88 8.99 32.51
CA LYS A 135 -5.76 9.89 33.27
C LYS A 135 -7.14 10.13 32.65
N GLU A 136 -7.40 9.68 31.42
CA GLU A 136 -8.60 10.08 30.66
C GLU A 136 -9.23 8.95 29.84
N GLU A 137 -10.39 9.24 29.23
CA GLU A 137 -11.06 8.40 28.25
C GLU A 137 -10.23 8.22 26.97
N ASP A 138 -10.45 7.11 26.26
CA ASP A 138 -9.72 6.78 25.04
C ASP A 138 -10.07 7.77 23.92
N ILE A 139 -9.04 8.38 23.31
CA ILE A 139 -9.22 9.27 22.16
C ILE A 139 -9.32 8.42 20.91
N LYS A 140 -10.52 8.35 20.34
CA LYS A 140 -10.77 7.66 19.07
C LYS A 140 -10.42 8.58 17.90
N VAL A 141 -9.45 8.18 17.10
CA VAL A 141 -8.99 8.94 15.93
C VAL A 141 -9.38 8.24 14.65
N LYS A 142 -10.16 8.92 13.79
CA LYS A 142 -10.48 8.42 12.45
C LYS A 142 -9.30 8.68 11.50
N LEU A 143 -8.88 7.66 10.76
CA LEU A 143 -7.88 7.80 9.70
C LEU A 143 -8.52 8.43 8.44
N PRO A 144 -7.78 9.25 7.68
CA PRO A 144 -8.16 9.66 6.34
C PRO A 144 -8.34 8.44 5.42
N ALA A 145 -9.15 8.59 4.38
CA ALA A 145 -9.31 7.56 3.37
C ALA A 145 -7.95 7.20 2.75
N THR A 146 -7.47 5.99 3.04
CA THR A 146 -6.11 5.57 2.76
C THR A 146 -6.07 4.74 1.49
N SER A 147 -5.17 5.07 0.56
CA SER A 147 -5.06 4.35 -0.71
C SER A 147 -4.48 2.96 -0.48
N VAL A 148 -5.12 1.95 -1.07
CA VAL A 148 -4.68 0.56 -1.00
C VAL A 148 -3.88 0.23 -2.25
N TYR A 149 -2.71 -0.37 -2.07
CA TYR A 149 -1.86 -0.81 -3.16
C TYR A 149 -1.74 -2.33 -3.19
N GLY A 150 -1.70 -2.90 -4.39
CA GLY A 150 -1.43 -4.32 -4.58
C GLY A 150 -2.60 -5.25 -4.25
N ILE A 151 -3.86 -4.82 -4.43
CA ILE A 151 -5.04 -5.69 -4.25
C ILE A 151 -4.95 -6.92 -5.16
N ASP A 152 -4.46 -6.76 -6.38
CA ASP A 152 -4.21 -7.85 -7.32
C ASP A 152 -3.22 -8.87 -6.75
N LYS A 153 -2.13 -8.41 -6.13
CA LYS A 153 -1.14 -9.27 -5.49
C LYS A 153 -1.72 -9.99 -4.27
N TYR A 154 -2.50 -9.29 -3.46
CA TYR A 154 -3.21 -9.87 -2.32
C TYR A 154 -4.19 -10.96 -2.77
N LEU A 155 -5.07 -10.65 -3.72
CA LEU A 155 -6.05 -11.60 -4.25
C LEU A 155 -5.40 -12.79 -4.97
N ALA A 156 -4.22 -12.59 -5.59
CA ALA A 156 -3.46 -13.68 -6.19
C ALA A 156 -2.91 -14.70 -5.18
N GLN A 157 -2.86 -14.36 -3.88
CA GLN A 157 -2.46 -15.31 -2.82
C GLN A 157 -3.47 -16.45 -2.63
N ILE A 158 -4.64 -16.41 -3.29
CA ILE A 158 -5.64 -17.49 -3.27
C ILE A 158 -5.06 -18.86 -3.65
N VAL A 159 -3.96 -18.87 -4.41
CA VAL A 159 -3.24 -20.11 -4.77
C VAL A 159 -2.58 -20.80 -3.56
N ASN A 160 -2.39 -20.07 -2.46
CA ASN A 160 -1.77 -20.56 -1.23
C ASN A 160 -2.80 -20.94 -0.16
N GLY A 161 -4.09 -20.64 -0.35
CA GLY A 161 -5.13 -20.86 0.65
C GLY A 161 -6.32 -19.92 0.47
N PRO A 162 -7.38 -20.07 1.30
CA PRO A 162 -8.55 -19.20 1.25
C PRO A 162 -8.19 -17.74 1.56
N ILE A 163 -8.93 -16.81 0.96
CA ILE A 163 -8.90 -15.39 1.29
C ILE A 163 -10.19 -15.07 2.03
N LEU A 164 -10.09 -14.82 3.32
CA LEU A 164 -11.21 -14.47 4.20
C LEU A 164 -11.07 -13.03 4.64
N PHE A 165 -12.19 -12.30 4.62
CA PHE A 165 -12.27 -10.98 5.23
C PHE A 165 -12.83 -11.08 6.64
N GLU A 166 -12.78 -9.98 7.39
CA GLU A 166 -13.25 -9.91 8.78
C GLU A 166 -14.67 -10.49 8.92
N GLY A 167 -14.83 -11.43 9.86
CA GLY A 167 -16.10 -12.09 10.16
C GLY A 167 -16.55 -13.17 9.16
N GLU A 168 -15.72 -13.52 8.18
CA GLU A 168 -16.03 -14.59 7.23
C GLU A 168 -15.45 -15.95 7.63
N GLU A 169 -16.29 -16.98 7.57
CA GLU A 169 -15.87 -18.38 7.71
C GLU A 169 -15.57 -19.04 6.34
N PRO A 170 -14.75 -20.09 6.27
CA PRO A 170 -14.64 -20.91 5.08
C PRO A 170 -16.00 -21.51 4.69
N LYS A 171 -16.49 -21.18 3.49
CA LYS A 171 -17.78 -21.69 3.00
C LYS A 171 -17.78 -21.80 1.49
N GLU A 172 -18.24 -22.94 0.97
CA GLU A 172 -18.52 -23.05 -0.46
C GLU A 172 -19.77 -22.24 -0.85
N SER A 173 -19.67 -21.51 -1.95
CA SER A 173 -20.75 -20.71 -2.53
C SER A 173 -20.88 -21.02 -4.02
N SER A 174 -22.07 -20.81 -4.57
CA SER A 174 -22.23 -20.75 -6.02
C SER A 174 -21.46 -19.55 -6.57
N ILE A 175 -20.97 -19.67 -7.79
CA ILE A 175 -20.14 -18.64 -8.41
C ILE A 175 -21.06 -17.63 -9.10
N GLN A 176 -21.38 -16.53 -8.43
CA GLN A 176 -22.17 -15.44 -9.03
C GLN A 176 -21.27 -14.30 -9.51
N SER A 177 -20.14 -14.12 -8.83
CA SER A 177 -19.14 -13.10 -9.13
C SER A 177 -17.72 -13.67 -9.21
N ILE A 178 -16.93 -13.17 -10.18
CA ILE A 178 -15.53 -13.57 -10.37
C ILE A 178 -14.66 -12.33 -10.52
N TYR A 179 -13.63 -12.19 -9.67
CA TYR A 179 -12.56 -11.22 -9.88
C TYR A 179 -11.49 -11.81 -10.79
N CYS A 180 -10.98 -11.02 -11.74
CA CYS A 180 -9.88 -11.40 -12.59
C CYS A 180 -8.94 -10.24 -12.85
N HIS A 181 -7.64 -10.51 -12.77
CA HIS A 181 -6.59 -9.59 -13.20
C HIS A 181 -5.90 -10.15 -14.45
N LEU A 182 -6.08 -9.46 -15.60
CA LEU A 182 -5.51 -9.88 -16.90
C LEU A 182 -4.26 -9.07 -17.29
N GLY A 183 -3.44 -8.70 -16.30
CA GLY A 183 -2.23 -7.91 -16.46
C GLY A 183 -2.42 -6.40 -16.33
N ILE A 184 -1.42 -5.65 -16.81
CA ILE A 184 -0.96 -4.32 -16.35
C ILE A 184 -2.03 -3.22 -16.16
N SER A 185 -3.24 -3.31 -16.73
CA SER A 185 -4.13 -2.14 -16.79
C SER A 185 -5.60 -2.34 -16.44
N SER A 186 -6.07 -3.52 -16.03
CA SER A 186 -7.49 -3.63 -15.67
C SER A 186 -7.83 -4.82 -14.77
N ASN A 187 -8.18 -4.52 -13.53
CA ASN A 187 -8.99 -5.38 -12.68
C ASN A 187 -10.39 -5.49 -13.28
N SER A 188 -10.93 -6.70 -13.40
CA SER A 188 -12.28 -6.95 -13.94
C SER A 188 -13.10 -7.76 -12.95
N ILE A 189 -14.36 -7.36 -12.76
CA ILE A 189 -15.35 -8.15 -12.05
C ILE A 189 -16.37 -8.67 -13.07
N PHE A 190 -16.56 -9.98 -13.09
CA PHE A 190 -17.63 -10.63 -13.83
C PHE A 190 -18.77 -10.91 -12.87
N GLY A 191 -19.83 -10.11 -12.94
CA GLY A 191 -21.01 -10.23 -12.08
C GLY A 191 -21.19 -9.11 -11.09
N ASN A 192 -22.16 -9.28 -10.18
CA ASN A 192 -22.47 -8.27 -9.19
C ASN A 192 -21.77 -8.61 -7.88
N ALA A 193 -20.75 -7.83 -7.54
CA ALA A 193 -20.07 -7.86 -6.25
C ALA A 193 -19.82 -6.41 -5.84
N PRO A 194 -20.68 -5.77 -5.03
CA PRO A 194 -20.50 -4.37 -4.64
C PRO A 194 -19.16 -4.09 -3.94
N THR A 195 -18.69 -5.06 -3.15
CA THR A 195 -17.44 -4.99 -2.38
C THR A 195 -16.58 -6.24 -2.58
N LEU A 196 -15.33 -6.22 -2.12
CA LEU A 196 -14.42 -7.37 -2.30
C LEU A 196 -14.93 -8.64 -1.60
N LYS A 197 -15.59 -8.53 -0.45
CA LYS A 197 -16.20 -9.70 0.23
C LYS A 197 -17.32 -10.34 -0.58
N ASP A 198 -17.97 -9.60 -1.46
CA ASP A 198 -19.05 -10.10 -2.32
C ASP A 198 -18.52 -10.87 -3.55
N ILE A 199 -17.19 -11.01 -3.68
CA ILE A 199 -16.56 -11.83 -4.71
C ILE A 199 -16.63 -13.32 -4.30
N ASP A 200 -17.23 -14.17 -5.12
CA ASP A 200 -17.29 -15.61 -4.86
C ASP A 200 -16.01 -16.34 -5.27
N ALA A 201 -15.42 -15.92 -6.39
CA ALA A 201 -14.28 -16.60 -6.97
C ALA A 201 -13.20 -15.64 -7.51
N ILE A 202 -11.96 -16.12 -7.52
CA ILE A 202 -10.79 -15.39 -8.00
C ILE A 202 -10.19 -16.17 -9.17
N ALA A 203 -10.04 -15.49 -10.31
CA ALA A 203 -9.41 -16.01 -11.51
C ALA A 203 -7.95 -15.52 -11.58
N VAL A 204 -7.02 -16.46 -11.48
CA VAL A 204 -5.57 -16.23 -11.55
C VAL A 204 -5.06 -16.60 -12.94
N LEU A 205 -4.32 -15.67 -13.54
CA LEU A 205 -3.62 -15.86 -14.81
C LEU A 205 -2.25 -16.47 -14.57
N GLU A 206 -2.01 -17.63 -15.16
CA GLU A 206 -0.68 -18.23 -15.31
C GLU A 206 -0.23 -18.09 -16.75
N GLN A 207 0.88 -17.38 -16.96
CA GLN A 207 1.50 -17.23 -18.26
C GLN A 207 2.82 -17.98 -18.27
N LYS A 208 2.91 -19.02 -19.09
CA LYS A 208 4.16 -19.76 -19.30
C LYS A 208 4.76 -19.35 -20.63
N ARG A 209 5.99 -18.84 -20.59
CA ARG A 209 6.71 -18.50 -21.82
C ARG A 209 6.95 -19.76 -22.64
N SER A 210 6.49 -19.75 -23.88
CA SER A 210 6.72 -20.85 -24.81
C SER A 210 8.10 -20.73 -25.45
N THR A 211 8.64 -21.86 -25.89
CA THR A 211 9.81 -21.91 -26.78
C THR A 211 9.45 -21.62 -28.23
N ILE A 212 8.15 -21.59 -28.55
CA ILE A 212 7.62 -21.29 -29.87
C ILE A 212 7.50 -19.77 -30.03
N ASN A 213 8.07 -19.26 -31.12
CA ASN A 213 8.11 -17.84 -31.43
C ASN A 213 7.55 -17.61 -32.83
N ARG A 214 6.85 -16.49 -33.01
CA ARG A 214 6.48 -16.00 -34.34
C ARG A 214 7.41 -14.85 -34.72
N VAL A 215 7.95 -14.91 -35.93
CA VAL A 215 8.74 -13.85 -36.52
C VAL A 215 7.81 -13.02 -37.40
N CYS A 216 7.74 -11.72 -37.11
CA CYS A 216 6.99 -10.75 -37.89
C CYS A 216 7.98 -9.81 -38.57
N ASP A 217 7.97 -9.78 -39.89
CA ASP A 217 8.84 -8.97 -40.74
C ASP A 217 8.03 -7.92 -41.52
N GLY A 218 8.67 -7.22 -42.46
CA GLY A 218 8.02 -6.19 -43.29
C GLY A 218 7.85 -4.83 -42.63
N TYR A 219 8.38 -4.63 -41.43
CA TYR A 219 8.32 -3.34 -40.74
C TYR A 219 9.47 -2.43 -41.15
N VAL A 220 9.15 -1.16 -41.42
CA VAL A 220 10.13 -0.14 -41.80
C VAL A 220 10.08 0.98 -40.78
N ASP A 221 11.23 1.34 -40.22
CA ASP A 221 11.32 2.48 -39.30
C ASP A 221 11.35 3.83 -40.04
N LYS A 222 11.36 4.92 -39.28
CA LYS A 222 11.41 6.29 -39.84
C LYS A 222 12.67 6.57 -40.65
N ALA A 223 13.73 5.77 -40.52
CA ALA A 223 14.97 5.88 -41.26
C ALA A 223 15.01 4.96 -42.50
N GLY A 224 13.92 4.24 -42.80
CA GLY A 224 13.83 3.34 -43.95
C GLY A 224 14.48 1.97 -43.70
N LYS A 225 14.84 1.64 -42.46
CA LYS A 225 15.48 0.36 -42.13
C LYS A 225 14.41 -0.71 -41.83
N ASN A 226 14.63 -1.90 -42.40
CA ASN A 226 13.82 -3.08 -42.12
C ASN A 226 14.05 -3.56 -40.68
N ASN A 227 12.96 -3.83 -39.99
CA ASN A 227 12.95 -4.37 -38.63
C ASN A 227 12.09 -5.63 -38.56
N THR A 228 12.43 -6.47 -37.59
CA THR A 228 11.73 -7.72 -37.31
C THR A 228 11.28 -7.71 -35.85
N LEU A 229 10.07 -8.19 -35.60
CA LEU A 229 9.51 -8.38 -34.28
C LEU A 229 9.36 -9.88 -34.00
N ILE A 230 9.93 -10.35 -32.90
CA ILE A 230 9.78 -11.71 -32.41
C ILE A 230 8.71 -11.71 -31.32
N ILE A 231 7.64 -12.48 -31.53
CA ILE A 231 6.56 -12.65 -30.56
C ILE A 231 6.70 -14.02 -29.90
N PHE A 232 6.82 -14.07 -28.57
CA PHE A 232 6.81 -15.32 -27.80
C PHE A 232 5.36 -15.77 -27.61
N LEU A 233 5.02 -16.96 -28.12
CA LEU A 233 3.66 -17.49 -28.09
C LEU A 233 3.34 -18.12 -26.74
N ASN A 234 3.13 -17.29 -25.73
CA ASN A 234 2.98 -17.75 -24.36
C ASN A 234 1.72 -18.59 -24.15
N GLU A 235 1.86 -19.71 -23.44
CA GLU A 235 0.73 -20.53 -23.03
C GLU A 235 0.02 -19.82 -21.88
N ILE A 236 -1.28 -19.60 -22.04
CA ILE A 236 -2.10 -18.88 -21.06
C ILE A 236 -3.04 -19.87 -20.41
N THR A 237 -2.97 -19.99 -19.08
CA THR A 237 -3.91 -20.78 -18.28
C THR A 237 -4.60 -19.87 -17.29
N ILE A 238 -5.93 -19.91 -17.25
CA ILE A 238 -6.71 -19.23 -16.21
C ILE A 238 -7.24 -20.28 -15.25
N LYS A 239 -6.89 -20.14 -13.97
CA LYS A 239 -7.39 -20.97 -12.87
C LYS A 239 -8.39 -20.16 -12.05
N VAL A 240 -9.56 -20.74 -11.78
CA VAL A 240 -10.62 -20.09 -10.98
C VAL A 240 -10.72 -20.81 -9.65
N PHE A 241 -10.54 -20.09 -8.56
CA PHE A 241 -10.58 -20.59 -7.20
C PHE A 241 -11.79 -20.02 -6.47
N ASN A 242 -12.40 -20.82 -5.60
CA ASN A 242 -13.41 -20.32 -4.65
C ASN A 242 -12.68 -19.49 -3.59
N ARG A 243 -13.07 -18.22 -3.43
CA ARG A 243 -12.34 -17.27 -2.58
C ARG A 243 -12.26 -17.74 -1.12
N ARG A 244 -13.38 -18.16 -0.55
CA ARG A 244 -13.50 -18.50 0.88
C ARG A 244 -12.94 -19.87 1.25
N THR A 245 -12.78 -20.77 0.29
CA THR A 245 -12.23 -22.11 0.56
C THR A 245 -10.84 -22.33 -0.04
N GLY A 246 -10.38 -21.47 -0.94
CA GLY A 246 -9.12 -21.62 -1.67
C GLY A 246 -9.11 -22.79 -2.66
N LYS A 247 -10.22 -23.52 -2.80
CA LYS A 247 -10.29 -24.69 -3.69
C LYS A 247 -10.33 -24.25 -5.15
N LEU A 248 -9.53 -24.92 -5.97
CA LEU A 248 -9.62 -24.80 -7.43
C LEU A 248 -10.98 -25.33 -7.89
N ILE A 249 -11.75 -24.48 -8.55
CA ILE A 249 -13.05 -24.82 -9.14
C ILE A 249 -12.86 -25.36 -10.55
N THR A 250 -12.12 -24.62 -11.37
CA THR A 250 -11.91 -24.97 -12.77
C THR A 250 -10.65 -24.30 -13.31
N SER A 251 -10.15 -24.81 -14.43
CA SER A 251 -9.01 -24.26 -15.14
C SER A 251 -9.23 -24.40 -16.64
N LYS A 252 -8.79 -23.41 -17.40
CA LYS A 252 -8.83 -23.47 -18.87
C LYS A 252 -7.57 -22.88 -19.46
N ARG A 253 -7.00 -23.64 -20.40
CA ARG A 253 -5.93 -23.18 -21.28
C ARG A 253 -6.53 -22.41 -22.45
N PHE A 254 -5.90 -21.29 -22.78
CA PHE A 254 -6.20 -20.45 -23.93
C PHE A 254 -4.99 -20.47 -24.86
N GLU A 255 -5.27 -20.56 -26.16
CA GLU A 255 -4.23 -20.45 -27.16
C GLU A 255 -3.70 -19.03 -27.22
N SER A 256 -2.40 -18.89 -27.48
CA SER A 256 -1.77 -17.59 -27.68
C SER A 256 -2.33 -16.94 -28.94
N PHE A 257 -2.64 -15.65 -28.86
CA PHE A 257 -3.00 -14.88 -30.05
C PHE A 257 -1.73 -14.55 -30.84
N ASP A 258 -1.74 -14.87 -32.14
CA ASP A 258 -0.56 -14.96 -32.98
C ASP A 258 -0.45 -13.87 -34.05
N ASP A 259 -1.35 -12.89 -34.10
CA ASP A 259 -1.29 -11.88 -35.16
C ASP A 259 -0.07 -10.96 -35.03
N CYS A 260 0.65 -10.82 -36.14
CA CYS A 260 1.65 -9.78 -36.32
C CYS A 260 0.94 -8.41 -36.29
N PRO A 261 1.41 -7.46 -35.44
CA PRO A 261 0.77 -6.16 -35.37
C PRO A 261 0.87 -5.46 -36.73
N SER A 262 -0.17 -4.71 -37.13
CA SER A 262 -0.15 -3.96 -38.40
C SER A 262 0.90 -2.84 -38.44
N SER A 263 1.52 -2.53 -37.30
CA SER A 263 2.51 -1.48 -37.16
C SER A 263 3.56 -1.86 -36.10
N TYR A 264 4.80 -1.52 -36.41
CA TYR A 264 5.94 -1.64 -35.51
C TYR A 264 6.11 -0.30 -34.79
N PHE A 265 5.27 -0.08 -33.78
CA PHE A 265 5.57 0.94 -32.79
C PHE A 265 6.59 0.31 -31.84
N ALA A 266 7.88 0.54 -32.10
CA ALA A 266 8.92 0.24 -31.12
C ALA A 266 8.50 0.91 -29.80
N MET A 267 8.10 0.10 -28.82
CA MET A 267 7.71 0.57 -27.49
C MET A 267 8.97 1.04 -26.77
N ASN A 268 9.51 2.22 -27.09
CA ASN A 268 10.55 2.98 -26.37
C ASN A 268 11.83 2.25 -25.90
N SER A 269 12.00 0.95 -26.11
CA SER A 269 13.19 0.15 -25.85
C SER A 269 13.57 -0.57 -27.14
N ASN A 270 14.86 -0.79 -27.34
CA ASN A 270 15.42 -1.51 -28.50
C ASN A 270 15.02 -3.01 -28.56
N ASP A 271 13.90 -3.39 -27.96
CA ASP A 271 13.46 -4.78 -27.85
C ASP A 271 12.59 -5.17 -29.04
N ASN A 272 13.22 -5.86 -29.99
CA ASN A 272 12.57 -6.57 -31.10
C ASN A 272 11.81 -7.83 -30.64
N LYS A 273 11.40 -7.87 -29.38
CA LYS A 273 10.93 -9.06 -28.67
C LYS A 273 9.78 -8.67 -27.76
N ARG A 274 8.64 -9.35 -27.88
CA ARG A 274 7.49 -9.17 -26.97
C ARG A 274 6.74 -10.47 -26.74
N ASP A 275 5.97 -10.51 -25.67
CA ASP A 275 5.04 -11.61 -25.41
C ASP A 275 3.78 -11.51 -26.30
N SER A 276 3.14 -12.65 -26.55
CA SER A 276 1.84 -12.71 -27.22
C SER A 276 0.76 -11.96 -26.44
N SER A 277 -0.25 -11.49 -27.17
CA SER A 277 -1.39 -10.83 -26.54
C SER A 277 -2.25 -11.84 -25.79
N ILE A 278 -2.76 -11.42 -24.62
CA ILE A 278 -3.73 -12.20 -23.85
C ILE A 278 -5.08 -12.18 -24.58
N PRO A 279 -5.75 -13.32 -24.85
CA PRO A 279 -7.03 -13.37 -25.55
C PRO A 279 -8.18 -12.93 -24.62
N LYS A 280 -8.18 -11.65 -24.23
CA LYS A 280 -9.08 -11.08 -23.22
C LYS A 280 -10.56 -11.37 -23.52
N LYS A 281 -10.99 -11.29 -24.78
CA LYS A 281 -12.39 -11.53 -25.18
C LYS A 281 -12.84 -12.97 -24.92
N GLU A 282 -12.00 -13.95 -25.22
CA GLU A 282 -12.31 -15.37 -25.01
C GLU A 282 -12.31 -15.72 -23.53
N ILE A 283 -11.33 -15.20 -22.78
CA ILE A 283 -11.27 -15.34 -21.33
C ILE A 283 -12.51 -14.74 -20.69
N SER A 284 -12.88 -13.51 -21.03
CA SER A 284 -14.10 -12.84 -20.53
C SER A 284 -15.37 -13.61 -20.85
N ARG A 285 -15.49 -14.17 -22.06
CA ARG A 285 -16.66 -14.99 -22.44
C ARG A 285 -16.74 -16.26 -21.62
N TRP A 286 -15.61 -16.94 -21.43
CA TRP A 286 -15.54 -18.15 -20.62
C TRP A 286 -15.84 -17.86 -19.15
N LEU A 287 -15.22 -16.85 -18.53
CA LEU A 287 -15.49 -16.47 -17.14
C LEU A 287 -16.96 -16.11 -16.93
N ASN A 288 -17.60 -15.41 -17.87
CA ASN A 288 -19.04 -15.15 -17.80
C ASN A 288 -19.90 -16.44 -17.86
N SER A 289 -19.48 -17.45 -18.62
CA SER A 289 -20.20 -18.73 -18.71
C SER A 289 -20.12 -19.60 -17.45
N LEU A 290 -19.17 -19.32 -16.56
CA LEU A 290 -19.03 -20.03 -15.28
C LEU A 290 -20.02 -19.56 -14.22
N ARG A 291 -20.63 -18.39 -14.43
CA ARG A 291 -21.58 -17.78 -13.50
C ARG A 291 -22.94 -18.45 -13.68
N LYS A 292 -23.41 -19.14 -12.63
CA LYS A 292 -24.69 -19.86 -12.62
C LYS A 292 -25.65 -19.24 -11.62
#